data_AF-A0A4Z0D4J6-F1
#
_entry.id   AF-A0A4Z0D4J6-F1
#
_cell.length_a   1.000
_cell.length_b   1.000
_cell.length_c   1.000
_cell.angle_alpha   90.00
_cell.angle_beta   90.00
_cell.angle_gamma   90.00
#
_symmetry.space_group_name_H-M   'P 1'
#
loop_
_entity.id
_entity.type
_entity.pdbx_description
1 polymer ?
#
loop_
_entity_poly.entity_id
_entity_poly.type
_entity_poly.pdbx_seq_one_letter_code
_entity_poly.pdbx_strand_id
1 'polypeptide(L)'
;MNNIIQLIAEKVKREIEESVIKVIEGELTLDNIVDSVGAMVNDIGTKTMLAIIDELNDIIKKSPERSKKYHIHKSKVNRTLITRFGELEFERAYYKNIEKK
;
A
#
# COMPACT_ATOMS: atom_id res chain seq x y z
N MET A 1 10.50 19.07 -10.48
CA MET A 1 9.82 17.76 -10.47
C MET A 1 10.21 17.09 -9.17
N ASN A 2 9.33 17.05 -8.17
CA ASN A 2 9.68 16.42 -6.90
C ASN A 2 9.74 14.91 -7.14
N ASN A 3 10.94 14.33 -7.00
CA ASN A 3 11.14 12.90 -7.08
C ASN A 3 10.42 12.28 -5.87
N ILE A 4 9.58 11.26 -6.07
CA ILE A 4 8.89 10.53 -4.99
C ILE A 4 9.90 10.06 -3.93
N ILE A 5 11.11 9.67 -4.36
CA ILE A 5 12.22 9.31 -3.46
C ILE A 5 12.58 10.48 -2.53
N GLN A 6 12.60 11.70 -3.06
CA GLN A 6 12.93 12.90 -2.30
C GLN A 6 11.83 13.26 -1.30
N LEU A 7 10.55 13.13 -1.69
CA LEU A 7 9.43 13.32 -0.76
C LEU A 7 9.44 12.31 0.39
N ILE A 8 9.77 11.04 0.09
CA ILE A 8 9.93 10.00 1.12
C ILE A 8 11.11 10.33 2.03
N ALA A 9 12.26 10.71 1.46
CA ALA A 9 13.45 11.07 2.23
C ALA A 9 13.20 12.26 3.16
N GLU A 10 12.51 13.30 2.68
CA GLU A 10 12.12 14.47 3.48
C GLU A 10 11.17 14.09 4.61
N LYS A 11 10.19 13.20 4.34
CA LYS A 11 9.25 12.72 5.36
C LYS A 11 9.97 11.92 6.45
N VAL A 12 10.86 11.00 6.06
CA VAL A 12 11.67 10.20 7.00
C VAL A 12 12.59 11.09 7.83
N LYS A 13 13.28 12.04 7.19
CA LYS A 13 14.16 12.99 7.89
C LYS A 13 13.39 13.75 8.97
N ARG A 14 12.23 14.31 8.64
CA ARG A 14 11.40 15.06 9.60
C ARG A 14 10.97 14.19 10.78
N GLU A 15 10.53 12.95 10.52
CA GLU A 15 10.13 12.02 11.60
C GLU A 15 11.28 11.74 12.56
N ILE A 16 12.49 11.54 12.02
CA ILE A 16 13.70 11.33 12.82
C ILE A 16 14.02 12.58 13.64
N GLU A 17 14.01 13.76 13.03
CA GLU A 17 14.29 15.03 13.72
C GLU A 17 13.31 15.26 14.89
N GLU A 18 12.01 15.08 14.66
CA GLU A 18 10.98 15.21 15.70
C GLU A 18 11.14 14.17 16.81
N SER A 19 11.48 12.92 16.47
CA SER A 19 11.68 11.86 17.45
C SER A 19 12.94 12.07 18.28
N VAL A 20 14.03 12.55 17.67
CA VAL A 20 15.30 12.85 18.37
C VAL A 20 15.11 13.98 19.38
N ILE A 21 14.38 15.04 19.04
CA ILE A 21 14.09 16.15 19.96
C ILE A 21 13.42 15.61 21.23
N LYS A 22 12.39 14.78 21.09
CA LYS A 22 11.68 14.16 22.21
C LYS A 22 12.55 13.22 23.05
N VAL A 23 13.53 12.55 22.44
CA VAL A 23 14.51 11.74 23.18
C VAL A 23 15.43 12.65 24.01
N ILE A 24 15.89 13.77 23.46
CA ILE A 24 16.73 14.74 24.18
C ILE A 24 15.96 15.38 25.35
N GLU A 25 14.66 15.63 25.17
CA GLU A 25 13.76 16.15 26.19
C GLU A 25 13.40 15.13 27.28
N GLY A 26 13.82 13.87 27.12
CA GLY A 26 13.57 12.77 28.06
C GLY A 26 12.17 12.16 27.96
N GLU A 27 11.40 12.50 26.93
CA GLU A 27 10.06 11.97 26.68
C GLU A 27 10.06 10.60 25.99
N LEU A 28 11.11 10.30 25.22
CA LEU A 28 11.26 9.06 24.45
C LEU A 28 12.65 8.43 24.65
N THR A 29 12.78 7.18 24.23
CA THR A 29 14.07 6.47 24.11
C THR A 29 14.49 6.32 22.65
N LEU A 30 15.76 6.00 22.40
CA LEU A 30 16.25 5.73 21.05
C LEU A 30 15.50 4.57 20.37
N ASP A 31 15.03 3.58 21.13
CA ASP A 31 14.23 2.46 20.59
C ASP A 31 12.91 2.96 19.98
N ASN A 32 12.30 4.00 20.56
CA ASN A 32 11.09 4.62 20.00
C ASN A 32 11.33 5.26 18.63
N ILE A 33 12.55 5.73 18.34
CA ILE A 33 12.90 6.26 17.01
C ILE A 33 12.87 5.13 15.98
N VAL A 34 13.45 3.97 16.31
CA VAL A 34 13.47 2.81 15.41
C VAL A 34 12.04 2.35 15.10
N ASP A 35 11.19 2.27 16.13
CA ASP A 35 9.79 1.89 15.96
C ASP A 35 9.01 2.90 15.12
N SER A 36 9.18 4.21 15.36
CA SER A 36 8.47 5.25 14.60
C SER A 36 8.86 5.25 13.13
N VAL A 37 10.17 5.21 12.84
CA VAL A 37 10.67 5.15 11.46
C VAL A 37 10.21 3.86 10.78
N GLY A 38 10.25 2.72 11.49
CA GLY A 38 9.75 1.45 10.99
C GLY A 38 8.27 1.50 10.63
N ALA A 39 7.43 2.03 11.51
CA ALA A 39 6.01 2.23 11.28
C ALA A 39 5.74 3.15 10.08
N MET A 40 6.48 4.24 9.95
CA MET A 40 6.37 5.15 8.81
C MET A 40 6.70 4.46 7.48
N VAL A 41 7.80 3.70 7.42
CA VAL A 41 8.21 3.01 6.19
C VAL A 41 7.18 1.93 5.82
N ASN A 42 6.65 1.22 6.80
CA ASN A 42 5.58 0.24 6.61
C ASN A 42 4.29 0.88 6.08
N ASP A 43 3.90 2.05 6.61
CA ASP A 43 2.75 2.83 6.10
C ASP A 43 2.94 3.23 4.63
N ILE A 44 4.14 3.73 4.27
CA ILE A 44 4.47 4.09 2.89
C ILE A 44 4.36 2.84 1.99
N GLY A 45 5.00 1.74 2.38
CA GLY A 45 4.97 0.49 1.62
C GLY A 45 3.55 -0.03 1.41
N THR A 46 2.73 -0.01 2.46
CA THR A 46 1.32 -0.42 2.43
C THR A 46 0.52 0.43 1.45
N LYS A 47 0.61 1.75 1.55
CA LYS A 47 -0.10 2.68 0.64
C LYS A 47 0.33 2.52 -0.81
N THR A 48 1.63 2.37 -1.06
CA THR A 48 2.15 2.16 -2.42
C THR A 48 1.63 0.86 -3.01
N MET A 49 1.65 -0.25 -2.25
CA MET A 49 1.17 -1.53 -2.73
C MET A 49 -0.34 -1.53 -2.99
N LEU A 50 -1.14 -0.88 -2.15
CA LEU A 50 -2.58 -0.73 -2.37
C LEU A 50 -2.88 0.04 -3.66
N ALA A 51 -2.19 1.15 -3.89
CA ALA A 51 -2.36 1.93 -5.12
C ALA A 51 -2.03 1.11 -6.39
N ILE A 52 -0.95 0.32 -6.35
CA ILE A 52 -0.58 -0.58 -7.44
C ILE A 52 -1.66 -1.65 -7.66
N ILE A 53 -2.16 -2.26 -6.58
CA ILE A 53 -3.20 -3.29 -6.67
C ILE A 53 -4.49 -2.72 -7.29
N ASP A 54 -4.90 -1.53 -6.87
CA ASP A 54 -6.09 -0.87 -7.40
C ASP A 54 -5.95 -0.53 -8.89
N GLU A 55 -4.78 -0.01 -9.30
CA GLU A 55 -4.49 0.27 -10.71
C GLU A 55 -4.49 -1.00 -11.56
N LEU A 56 -3.84 -2.07 -11.09
CA LEU A 56 -3.85 -3.37 -11.78
C LEU A 56 -5.26 -3.94 -11.90
N ASN A 57 -6.06 -3.86 -10.83
CA ASN A 57 -7.45 -4.31 -10.84
C ASN A 57 -8.29 -3.53 -11.86
N ASP A 58 -8.10 -2.22 -11.95
CA ASP A 58 -8.79 -1.36 -12.92
C ASP A 58 -8.37 -1.67 -14.35
N ILE A 59 -7.07 -1.85 -14.62
CA ILE A 59 -6.53 -2.26 -15.93
C ILE A 59 -7.16 -3.58 -16.38
N ILE A 60 -7.17 -4.60 -15.51
CA ILE A 60 -7.77 -5.91 -15.83
C ILE A 60 -9.28 -5.77 -16.06
N LYS A 61 -9.94 -4.92 -15.27
CA LYS A 61 -11.37 -4.65 -15.42
C LYS A 61 -11.69 -3.83 -16.68
N LYS A 62 -10.76 -3.06 -17.23
CA LYS A 62 -11.01 -2.32 -18.49
C LYS A 62 -10.50 -3.06 -19.73
N SER A 63 -9.65 -4.07 -19.57
CA SER A 63 -9.07 -4.85 -20.68
C SER A 63 -10.14 -5.50 -21.59
N PRO A 64 -10.08 -5.24 -22.90
CA PRO A 64 -10.91 -5.92 -23.91
C PRO A 64 -10.62 -7.43 -24.01
N GLU A 65 -9.37 -7.85 -23.84
CA GLU A 65 -8.97 -9.26 -23.86
C GLU A 65 -9.68 -10.05 -22.77
N ARG A 66 -9.82 -9.41 -21.60
CA ARG A 66 -10.56 -9.94 -20.46
C ARG A 66 -12.06 -10.00 -20.76
N SER A 67 -12.68 -8.90 -21.20
CA SER A 67 -14.14 -8.82 -21.39
C SER A 67 -14.69 -9.73 -22.49
N LYS A 68 -13.89 -10.01 -23.53
CA LYS A 68 -14.24 -10.97 -24.60
C LYS A 68 -14.36 -12.42 -24.12
N LYS A 69 -13.60 -12.79 -23.08
CA LYS A 69 -13.51 -14.19 -22.60
C LYS A 69 -14.21 -14.41 -21.26
N TYR A 70 -14.38 -13.36 -20.46
CA TYR A 70 -14.89 -13.47 -19.10
C TYR A 70 -15.88 -12.36 -18.74
N HIS A 71 -17.00 -12.75 -18.11
CA HIS A 71 -17.92 -11.81 -17.48
C HIS A 71 -17.54 -11.59 -16.01
N ILE A 72 -17.94 -10.45 -15.45
CA ILE A 72 -17.78 -10.18 -14.02
C ILE A 72 -18.78 -11.08 -13.26
N HIS A 73 -18.27 -11.99 -12.45
CA HIS A 73 -19.08 -12.90 -11.64
C HIS A 73 -19.36 -12.31 -10.25
N LYS A 74 -18.34 -11.71 -9.63
CA LYS A 74 -18.46 -10.98 -8.36
C LYS A 74 -17.64 -9.70 -8.45
N SER A 75 -18.17 -8.60 -7.94
CA SER A 75 -17.47 -7.33 -7.80
C SER A 75 -17.26 -7.01 -6.33
N LYS A 76 -16.29 -6.13 -6.03
CA LYS A 76 -16.05 -5.60 -4.69
C LYS A 76 -15.86 -6.68 -3.61
N VAL A 77 -15.13 -7.74 -3.93
CA VAL A 77 -14.84 -8.80 -2.96
C VAL A 77 -13.63 -8.37 -2.14
N ASN A 78 -13.84 -8.16 -0.84
CA ASN A 78 -12.80 -7.83 0.11
C ASN A 78 -11.76 -8.95 0.21
N ARG A 79 -10.49 -8.57 0.22
CA ARG A 79 -9.35 -9.45 0.41
C ARG A 79 -8.33 -8.77 1.30
N THR A 80 -7.67 -9.59 2.10
CA THR A 80 -6.54 -9.19 2.93
C THR A 80 -5.32 -9.98 2.48
N LEU A 81 -4.22 -9.28 2.21
CA LEU A 81 -2.91 -9.88 1.99
C LEU A 81 -2.00 -9.50 3.16
N ILE A 82 -1.41 -10.51 3.82
CA ILE A 82 -0.43 -10.29 4.89
C ILE A 82 0.94 -10.13 4.22
N THR A 83 1.61 -9.01 4.48
CA THR A 83 2.92 -8.69 3.90
C THR A 83 3.93 -8.28 4.96
N ARG A 84 5.20 -8.09 4.55
CA ARG A 84 6.25 -7.57 5.45
C ARG A 84 6.00 -6.13 5.90
N PHE A 85 5.21 -5.36 5.15
CA PHE A 85 4.85 -3.98 5.48
C PHE A 85 3.61 -3.90 6.38
N GLY A 86 2.90 -5.00 6.58
CA GLY A 86 1.61 -5.05 7.26
C GLY A 86 0.52 -5.68 6.41
N GLU A 87 -0.72 -5.52 6.86
CA GLU A 87 -1.92 -6.04 6.21
C GLU A 87 -2.38 -5.09 5.09
N LEU A 88 -2.64 -5.66 3.91
CA LEU A 88 -3.19 -4.94 2.76
C LEU A 88 -4.63 -5.37 2.56
N GLU A 89 -5.58 -4.50 2.89
CA GLU A 89 -7.00 -4.71 2.61
C GLU A 89 -7.40 -4.02 1.31
N PHE A 90 -7.97 -4.77 0.38
CA PHE A 90 -8.40 -4.25 -0.93
C PHE A 90 -9.60 -5.00 -1.48
N GLU A 91 -10.29 -4.36 -2.41
CA GLU A 91 -11.40 -4.96 -3.16
C GLU A 91 -10.91 -5.50 -4.51
N ARG A 92 -11.45 -6.64 -4.94
CA ARG A 92 -11.23 -7.12 -6.31
C ARG A 92 -12.47 -7.69 -6.96
N ALA A 93 -12.45 -7.72 -8.29
CA ALA A 93 -13.44 -8.43 -9.09
C ALA A 93 -12.98 -9.87 -9.40
N TYR A 94 -13.95 -10.77 -9.49
CA TYR A 94 -13.79 -12.15 -9.95
C TYR A 94 -14.53 -12.35 -11.26
N TYR A 95 -13.91 -13.15 -12.13
CA TYR A 95 -14.36 -13.31 -13.50
C TYR A 95 -14.64 -14.79 -13.77
N LYS A 96 -15.76 -15.09 -14.45
CA LYS A 96 -16.09 -16.45 -14.91
C LYS A 96 -16.03 -16.47 -16.43
N ASN A 97 -15.43 -17.54 -16.96
CA ASN A 97 -15.29 -17.73 -18.39
C ASN A 97 -16.69 -17.84 -19.02
N ILE A 98 -16.88 -17.22 -20.19
CA ILE A 98 -18.17 -17.15 -20.87
C ILE A 98 -18.54 -18.51 -21.50
N GLU A 99 -17.57 -19.29 -21.95
CA GLU A 99 -17.76 -20.58 -22.62
C GLU A 99 -17.94 -21.76 -21.65
N LYS A 100 -17.42 -21.65 -20.43
CA LYS A 100 -17.65 -22.65 -19.37
C LYS A 100 -18.94 -22.32 -18.61
N LYS A 101 -20.07 -22.84 -19.10
CA LYS A 101 -21.35 -22.85 -18.36
C LYS A 101 -21.24 -23.69 -17.09
#